data_AF-A0A7X6VRL2-F1
#
_entry.id   AF-A0A7X6VRL2-F1
#
_cell.length_a   1.000
_cell.length_b   1.000
_cell.length_c   1.000
_cell.angle_alpha   90.00
_cell.angle_beta   90.00
_cell.angle_gamma   90.00
#
_symmetry.space_group_name_H-M   'P 1'
#
loop_
_entity.id
_entity.type
_entity.pdbx_description
1 polymer ?
#
loop_
_entity_poly.entity_id
_entity_poly.type
_entity_poly.pdbx_seq_one_letter_code
_entity_poly.pdbx_strand_id
1 'polypeptide(L)' 'MRNYISEYKEKLITAKKAAQLVNSGSNLMYAPFLGRPIDFDTELAKRKEELYDVRILSCGGAVSTPVPTPTVDA' A
#
# COMPACT_ATOMS: atom_id res chain seq x y z
N MET A 1 6.85 32.24 5.55
CA MET A 1 5.71 31.45 6.08
C MET A 1 5.51 30.26 5.16
N ARG A 2 5.61 29.02 5.65
CA ARG A 2 5.26 27.82 4.86
C ARG A 2 3.74 27.78 4.69
N ASN A 3 3.29 27.42 3.49
CA ASN A 3 1.88 27.15 3.21
C ASN A 3 1.71 25.69 2.78
N TYR A 4 0.47 25.19 2.81
CA TYR A 4 0.18 23.79 2.52
C TYR A 4 0.63 23.36 1.11
N ILE A 5 0.58 24.26 0.13
CA ILE A 5 1.01 23.96 -1.25
C ILE A 5 2.53 23.76 -1.31
N SER A 6 3.31 24.59 -0.62
CA SER A 6 4.78 24.45 -0.56
C SER A 6 5.19 23.14 0.11
N GLU A 7 4.54 22.77 1.20
CA GLU A 7 4.85 21.53 1.93
C GLU A 7 4.43 20.28 1.15
N TYR A 8 3.27 20.32 0.48
CA TYR A 8 2.83 19.23 -0.39
C TYR A 8 3.83 18.97 -1.51
N LYS A 9 4.28 20.03 -2.21
CA LYS A 9 5.26 19.92 -3.30
C LYS A 9 6.61 19.38 -2.82
N GLU A 10 7.03 19.74 -1.61
CA GLU A 10 8.26 19.25 -0.99
C GLU A 10 8.18 17.74 -0.67
N LYS A 11 7.03 17.27 -0.18
CA LYS A 11 6.82 15.85 0.20
C LYS A 11 6.37 14.95 -0.96
N LEU A 12 5.97 15.53 -2.10
CA LEU A 12 5.50 14.78 -3.24
C LEU A 12 6.64 13.93 -3.84
N ILE A 13 6.54 12.61 -3.69
CA ILE A 13 7.51 11.63 -4.17
C ILE A 13 6.83 10.53 -4.98
N THR A 14 7.62 9.78 -5.75
CA THR A 14 7.12 8.63 -6.52
C THR A 14 6.89 7.42 -5.61
N ALA A 15 6.00 6.50 -6.03
CA ALA A 15 5.78 5.23 -5.33
C ALA A 15 7.09 4.45 -5.08
N LYS A 16 8.00 4.44 -6.07
CA LYS A 16 9.33 3.83 -5.95
C LYS A 16 10.16 4.45 -4.83
N LYS A 17 10.21 5.78 -4.74
CA LYS A 17 10.92 6.49 -3.67
C LYS A 17 10.27 6.23 -2.31
N ALA A 18 8.95 6.17 -2.24
CA ALA A 18 8.24 5.83 -1.02
C ALA A 18 8.54 4.39 -0.57
N ALA A 19 8.53 3.43 -1.50
CA ALA A 19 8.86 2.03 -1.22
C ALA A 19 10.30 1.87 -0.69
N GLN A 20 11.26 2.69 -1.14
CA GLN A 20 12.64 2.70 -0.65
C GLN A 20 12.79 3.10 0.82
N LEU A 21 11.79 3.76 1.41
CA LEU A 21 11.80 4.13 2.83
C LEU A 21 11.54 2.93 3.77
N VAL A 22 11.05 1.81 3.22
CA VAL A 22 10.80 0.58 3.99
C VAL A 22 12.10 -0.18 4.22
N ASN A 23 12.33 -0.59 5.45
CA ASN A 23 13.46 -1.41 5.86
C ASN A 23 12.99 -2.80 6.29
N SER A 24 13.91 -3.77 6.32
CA SER A 24 13.63 -5.09 6.91
C SER A 24 13.17 -4.97 8.36
N GLY A 25 12.20 -5.79 8.78
CA GLY A 25 11.56 -5.71 10.10
C GLY A 25 10.46 -4.65 10.23
N SER A 26 10.15 -3.89 9.17
CA SER A 26 9.11 -2.85 9.23
C SER A 26 7.70 -3.43 9.38
N ASN A 27 6.88 -2.79 10.21
CA ASN A 27 5.44 -3.04 10.29
C ASN A 27 4.69 -1.95 9.53
N LEU A 28 3.94 -2.33 8.50
CA LEU A 28 3.14 -1.43 7.66
C LEU A 28 1.67 -1.70 7.90
N MET A 29 0.87 -0.63 8.00
CA MET A 29 -0.59 -0.73 8.06
C MET A 29 -1.18 -0.10 6.81
N TYR A 30 -1.86 -0.90 6.00
CA TYR A 30 -2.61 -0.42 4.85
C TYR A 30 -3.98 0.08 5.28
N ALA A 31 -4.45 1.13 4.62
CA ALA A 31 -5.82 1.60 4.81
C ALA A 31 -6.81 0.51 4.38
N PRO A 32 -7.97 0.40 5.07
CA PRO A 32 -8.91 -0.68 4.85
C PRO A 32 -9.69 -0.53 3.54
N PHE A 33 -10.35 -1.61 3.10
CA PHE A 33 -11.22 -1.61 1.91
C PHE A 33 -10.51 -1.13 0.64
N LEU A 34 -11.02 -0.05 0.05
CA LEU A 34 -10.49 0.55 -1.19
C LEU A 34 -9.29 1.47 -0.93
N GLY A 35 -8.81 1.57 0.32
CA GLY A 35 -7.66 2.39 0.70
C GLY A 35 -6.30 1.77 0.42
N ARG A 36 -6.23 0.53 -0.12
CA ARG A 36 -4.94 -0.12 -0.40
C ARG A 36 -4.12 0.74 -1.38
N PRO A 37 -2.88 1.12 -1.04
CA PRO A 37 -2.04 1.95 -1.91
C PRO A 37 -1.38 1.09 -3.00
N ILE A 38 -2.13 0.76 -4.06
CA ILE A 38 -1.73 -0.20 -5.11
C ILE A 38 -0.36 0.12 -5.75
N ASP A 39 -0.10 1.38 -6.10
CA ASP A 39 1.16 1.77 -6.73
C ASP A 39 2.36 1.58 -5.79
N PHE A 40 2.20 1.92 -4.50
CA PHE A 40 3.22 1.70 -3.48
C PHE A 40 3.43 0.21 -3.21
N ASP A 41 2.35 -0.56 -3.06
CA ASP A 41 2.38 -2.01 -2.81
C ASP A 41 3.11 -2.74 -3.95
N THR A 42 2.87 -2.32 -5.18
CA THR A 42 3.54 -2.86 -6.38
C THR A 42 5.05 -2.58 -6.36
N GLU A 43 5.47 -1.36 -6.02
CA GLU A 43 6.90 -1.01 -5.94
C GLU A 43 7.58 -1.68 -4.74
N LEU A 44 6.88 -1.84 -3.61
CA LEU A 44 7.38 -2.57 -2.45
C LEU A 44 7.56 -4.06 -2.77
N ALA A 45 6.62 -4.68 -3.48
CA ALA A 45 6.70 -6.08 -3.88
C ALA A 45 7.91 -6.39 -4.79
N LYS A 46 8.36 -5.42 -5.61
CA LYS A 46 9.59 -5.55 -6.41
C LYS A 46 10.84 -5.71 -5.54
N ARG A 47 10.83 -5.22 -4.31
CA ARG A 47 11.94 -5.29 -3.35
C ARG A 47 11.96 -6.58 -2.52
N LYS A 48 11.18 -7.60 -2.91
CA LYS A 48 11.08 -8.88 -2.17
C LYS A 48 12.42 -9.60 -1.93
N GLU A 49 13.39 -9.42 -2.83
CA GLU A 49 14.72 -10.04 -2.70
C GLU A 49 15.66 -9.21 -1.80
N GLU A 50 15.34 -7.94 -1.54
CA GLU A 50 16.15 -7.02 -0.74
C GLU A 50 15.71 -6.96 0.73
N LEU A 51 14.42 -7.21 1.00
CA LEU A 51 13.78 -6.99 2.29
C LEU A 51 13.43 -8.32 2.97
N TYR A 52 13.56 -8.36 4.29
CA TYR A 52 13.18 -9.51 5.13
C TYR A 52 12.32 -9.06 6.32
N ASP A 53 11.42 -9.93 6.78
CA ASP A 53 10.51 -9.69 7.93
C ASP A 53 9.71 -8.36 7.84
N VAL A 54 9.23 -7.99 6.65
CA VAL A 54 8.29 -6.88 6.51
C VAL A 54 6.87 -7.40 6.75
N ARG A 55 6.18 -6.83 7.73
CA ARG A 55 4.82 -7.24 8.11
C ARG A 55 3.81 -6.23 7.61
N ILE A 56 2.88 -6.69 6.76
CA ILE A 56 1.81 -5.86 6.22
C ILE A 56 0.50 -6.23 6.91
N LEU A 57 -0.04 -5.29 7.67
CA LEU A 57 -1.34 -5.37 8.33
C LEU A 57 -2.37 -4.70 7.43
N SER A 58 -3.44 -5.42 7.10
CA SER A 58 -4.56 -4.90 6.31
C SER A 58 -5.87 -5.46 6.85
N CYS A 59 -6.93 -4.66 6.79
CA CYS A 59 -8.27 -5.05 7.22
C CYS A 59 -9.28 -4.80 6.10
N GLY A 60 -10.17 -5.76 5.84
CA GLY A 60 -11.31 -5.58 4.93
C GLY A 60 -10.94 -5.32 3.48
N GLY A 61 -9.84 -5.91 2.96
CA GLY A 61 -9.46 -5.74 1.56
C GLY A 61 -10.39 -6.48 0.60
N ALA A 62 -10.61 -5.92 -0.60
CA ALA A 62 -11.19 -6.67 -1.70
C ALA A 62 -10.19 -7.74 -2.15
N VAL A 63 -10.61 -9.01 -2.14
CA VAL A 63 -9.82 -10.08 -2.76
C VAL A 63 -9.84 -9.89 -4.28
N SER A 64 -8.70 -10.08 -4.93
CA SER A 64 -8.59 -10.00 -6.39
C SER A 64 -9.34 -11.13 -7.10
N THR A 65 -9.66 -12.21 -6.37
CA THR A 65 -10.48 -13.31 -6.85
C THR A 65 -11.96 -12.96 -6.67
N PRO A 66 -12.81 -13.13 -7.70
CA PRO A 66 -14.26 -13.06 -7.52
C PRO A 66 -14.67 -13.99 -6.38
N VAL A 67 -15.28 -13.45 -5.33
CA VAL A 67 -15.94 -14.29 -4.34
C VAL A 67 -17.24 -14.72 -4.99
N PRO A 68 -17.54 -16.03 -5.07
CA PRO A 68 -18.83 -16.46 -5.58
C PRO A 68 -19.91 -15.89 -4.66
N THR A 69 -20.60 -14.85 -5.16
CA THR A 69 -21.77 -14.29 -4.49
C THR A 69 -22.85 -15.36 -4.55
N PRO A 70 -23.39 -15.83 -3.42
CA PRO A 70 -24.57 -16.68 -3.45
C PRO A 70 -25.70 -15.85 -4.05
N THR A 71 -25.98 -16.06 -5.33
CA THR A 71 -27.24 -15.63 -5.91
C THR A 71 -28.28 -16.61 -5.38
N VAL A 72 -29.26 -16.11 -4.62
CA VAL A 72 -30.50 -16.87 -4.47
C VAL A 72 -31.04 -17.07 -5.88
N ASP A 73 -31.26 -18.33 -6.25
CA ASP A 73 -31.56 -18.76 -7.61
C ASP A 73 -32.59 -17.84 -8.30
N ALA A 74 -32.31 -17.51 -9.57
CA ALA A 74 -33.14 -16.67 -10.42
C ALA A 74 -34.44 -17.37 -10.86
#